data_AF-A0A965EH43-F1
#
_entry.id   AF-A0A965EH43-F1
#
_cell.length_a   1.000
_cell.length_b   1.000
_cell.length_c   1.000
_cell.angle_alpha   90.00
_cell.angle_beta   90.00
_cell.angle_gamma   90.00
#
_symmetry.space_group_name_H-M   'P 1'
#
loop_
_entity.id
_entity.type
_entity.pdbx_description
1 polymer ?
#
loop_
_entity_poly.entity_id
_entity_poly.type
_entity_poly.pdbx_seq_one_letter_code
_entity_poly.pdbx_strand_id
1 'polypeptide(L)'
;MQPIDFAHATGYWHDGWAGTTVEFECTPPAGTKHIRVIFEKTPHIDNLLVFVTVNGLTIRRQVMASEVFFVDVPLTGEPGTAVISVVAEGAFVPKDQGINDDTRTLSYMLRGVEARFAGE
;
A
#
# COMPACT_ATOMS: atom_id res chain seq x y z
N MET A 1 -17.29 4.02 0.48
CA MET A 1 -15.96 3.55 0.02
C MET A 1 -16.12 2.67 -1.20
N GLN A 2 -15.25 2.81 -2.20
CA GLN A 2 -15.28 2.03 -3.46
C GLN A 2 -13.89 1.45 -3.76
N PRO A 3 -13.75 0.15 -4.10
CA PRO A 3 -12.45 -0.44 -4.39
C PRO A 3 -11.84 0.14 -5.67
N ILE A 4 -10.52 0.25 -5.67
CA ILE A 4 -9.66 0.62 -6.80
C ILE A 4 -8.87 -0.61 -7.20
N ASP A 5 -8.79 -0.88 -8.50
CA ASP A 5 -7.97 -1.97 -9.03
C ASP A 5 -6.47 -1.63 -8.92
N PHE A 6 -5.71 -2.56 -8.37
CA PHE A 6 -4.25 -2.52 -8.25
C PHE A 6 -3.61 -3.84 -8.70
N ALA A 7 -4.34 -4.70 -9.41
CA ALA A 7 -3.87 -6.03 -9.82
C ALA A 7 -2.63 -5.98 -10.72
N HIS A 8 -2.42 -4.86 -11.42
CA HIS A 8 -1.29 -4.62 -12.31
C HIS A 8 -0.18 -3.78 -11.66
N ALA A 9 -0.23 -3.56 -10.35
CA ALA A 9 0.76 -2.76 -9.67
C ALA A 9 2.15 -3.42 -9.75
N THR A 10 3.16 -2.61 -10.05
CA THR A 10 4.56 -3.06 -9.99
C THR A 10 4.90 -3.36 -8.54
N GLY A 11 5.66 -4.42 -8.28
CA GLY A 11 6.08 -4.81 -6.92
C GLY A 11 4.98 -5.45 -6.06
N TYR A 12 3.81 -5.71 -6.64
CA TYR A 12 2.73 -6.49 -6.05
C TYR A 12 2.72 -7.92 -6.61
N TRP A 13 2.52 -8.91 -5.75
CA TRP A 13 2.31 -10.31 -6.12
C TRP A 13 0.84 -10.70 -5.95
N HIS A 14 0.37 -11.61 -6.80
CA HIS A 14 -1.05 -12.02 -6.87
C HIS A 14 -1.59 -12.67 -5.58
N ASP A 15 -0.70 -13.10 -4.68
CA ASP A 15 -1.04 -13.66 -3.36
C ASP A 15 -1.19 -12.57 -2.28
N GLY A 16 -1.14 -11.30 -2.65
CA GLY A 16 -1.33 -10.16 -1.75
C GLY A 16 -0.04 -9.58 -1.19
N TRP A 17 1.09 -10.28 -1.35
CA TRP A 17 2.37 -9.79 -0.88
C TRP A 17 2.87 -8.61 -1.72
N ALA A 18 3.60 -7.71 -1.08
CA ALA A 18 4.21 -6.54 -1.70
C ALA A 18 5.68 -6.41 -1.30
N GLY A 19 6.47 -5.86 -2.23
CA GLY A 19 7.89 -5.61 -2.01
C GLY A 19 8.10 -4.31 -1.23
N THR A 20 9.34 -3.79 -1.27
CA THR A 20 9.66 -2.49 -0.68
C THR A 20 9.02 -1.33 -1.43
N THR A 21 8.62 -1.54 -2.69
CA THR A 21 8.04 -0.51 -3.55
C THR A 21 6.85 -1.11 -4.28
N VAL A 22 5.72 -0.41 -4.24
CA VAL A 22 4.54 -0.70 -5.08
C VAL A 22 4.11 0.56 -5.81
N GLU A 23 3.89 0.46 -7.13
CA GLU A 23 3.49 1.60 -7.96
C GLU A 23 2.44 1.22 -8.98
N PHE A 24 1.43 2.09 -9.12
CA PHE A 24 0.38 1.95 -10.13
C PHE A 24 -0.35 3.27 -10.36
N GLU A 25 -1.02 3.35 -11.51
CA GLU A 25 -1.94 4.42 -11.84
C GLU A 25 -3.38 3.90 -11.77
N CYS A 26 -4.31 4.77 -11.40
CA CYS A 26 -5.73 4.48 -11.45
C CYS A 26 -6.55 5.71 -11.81
N THR A 27 -7.83 5.48 -12.12
CA THR A 27 -8.83 6.53 -12.28
C THR A 27 -9.83 6.42 -11.13
N PRO A 28 -9.63 7.19 -10.04
CA PRO A 28 -10.59 7.20 -8.95
C PRO A 28 -11.96 7.70 -9.44
N PRO A 29 -13.07 7.19 -8.87
CA PRO A 29 -14.40 7.70 -9.17
C PRO A 29 -14.52 9.22 -8.97
N ALA A 30 -15.35 9.87 -9.77
CA ALA A 30 -15.62 11.30 -9.63
C ALA A 30 -16.10 11.62 -8.20
N GLY A 31 -15.57 12.71 -7.62
CA GLY A 31 -15.90 13.12 -6.25
C GLY A 31 -15.07 12.45 -5.15
N THR A 32 -14.13 11.56 -5.49
CA THR A 32 -13.14 11.03 -4.54
C THR A 32 -12.38 12.17 -3.86
N LYS A 33 -12.23 12.08 -2.54
CA LYS A 33 -11.51 13.05 -1.70
C LYS A 33 -10.24 12.48 -1.09
N HIS A 34 -10.23 11.18 -0.79
CA HIS A 34 -9.05 10.49 -0.28
C HIS A 34 -8.91 9.14 -0.97
N ILE A 35 -7.66 8.70 -1.12
CA ILE A 35 -7.32 7.32 -1.42
C ILE A 35 -6.88 6.67 -0.11
N ARG A 36 -7.57 5.59 0.25
CA ARG A 36 -7.21 4.72 1.35
C ARG A 36 -6.39 3.57 0.81
N VAL A 37 -5.22 3.32 1.40
CA VAL A 37 -4.44 2.11 1.14
C VAL A 37 -4.46 1.26 2.41
N ILE A 38 -4.82 -0.02 2.27
CA ILE A 38 -5.02 -0.96 3.37
C ILE A 38 -3.91 -1.99 3.34
N PHE A 39 -3.28 -2.18 4.48
CA PHE A 39 -2.08 -2.96 4.65
C PHE A 39 -2.26 -3.98 5.77
N GLU A 40 -1.49 -5.05 5.70
CA GLU A 40 -1.21 -5.91 6.84
C GLU A 40 0.30 -5.98 7.06
N LYS A 41 0.74 -5.68 8.28
CA LYS A 41 2.15 -5.68 8.64
C LYS A 41 2.68 -7.12 8.66
N THR A 42 3.86 -7.32 8.07
CA THR A 42 4.60 -8.57 8.22
C THR A 42 4.97 -8.83 9.69
N PRO A 43 4.68 -10.02 10.25
CA PRO A 43 5.05 -10.39 11.62
C PRO A 43 6.54 -10.26 11.96
N HIS A 44 7.44 -10.45 11.00
CA HIS A 44 8.90 -10.51 11.22
C HIS A 44 9.62 -9.16 11.07
N ILE A 45 8.91 -8.07 10.85
CA ILE A 45 9.48 -6.73 10.73
C ILE A 45 9.08 -5.93 11.97
N ASP A 46 10.00 -5.59 12.87
CA ASP A 46 9.65 -4.92 14.14
C ASP A 46 9.18 -3.48 13.95
N ASN A 47 9.78 -2.76 12.98
CA ASN A 47 9.53 -1.35 12.73
C ASN A 47 9.23 -1.12 11.25
N LEU A 48 8.02 -1.51 10.81
CA LEU A 48 7.61 -1.24 9.44
C LEU A 48 7.31 0.26 9.31
N LEU A 49 8.01 0.93 8.40
CA LEU A 49 7.69 2.30 8.02
C LEU A 49 7.20 2.30 6.59
N VAL A 50 6.02 2.86 6.34
CA VAL A 50 5.47 3.01 5.00
C VAL A 50 5.24 4.48 4.67
N PHE A 51 5.53 4.83 3.42
CA PHE A 51 5.31 6.12 2.81
C PHE A 51 4.31 5.91 1.67
N VAL A 52 3.12 6.47 1.79
CA VAL A 52 2.09 6.40 0.75
C VAL A 52 2.01 7.75 0.09
N THR A 53 2.29 7.78 -1.21
CA THR A 53 2.25 8.98 -2.04
C THR A 53 1.10 8.88 -3.03
N VAL A 54 0.25 9.89 -3.06
CA VAL A 54 -0.83 10.03 -4.05
C VAL A 54 -0.69 11.40 -4.69
N ASN A 55 -0.46 11.44 -6.01
CA ASN A 55 -0.26 12.69 -6.77
C ASN A 55 0.75 13.65 -6.14
N GLY A 56 1.84 13.11 -5.57
CA GLY A 56 2.91 13.89 -4.94
C GLY A 56 2.67 14.27 -3.48
N LEU A 57 1.49 14.00 -2.91
CA LEU A 57 1.26 14.15 -1.48
C LEU A 57 1.62 12.85 -0.75
N THR A 58 2.61 12.92 0.15
CA THR A 58 3.10 11.76 0.90
C THR A 58 2.63 11.78 2.35
N ILE A 59 2.06 10.66 2.81
CA ILE A 59 1.82 10.39 4.22
C ILE A 59 2.77 9.29 4.70
N ARG A 60 3.46 9.56 5.81
CA ARG A 60 4.36 8.62 6.47
C ARG A 60 3.62 7.95 7.64
N ARG A 61 3.70 6.62 7.74
CA ARG A 61 3.10 5.84 8.82
C ARG A 61 4.09 4.80 9.35
N GLN A 62 4.39 4.89 10.64
CA GLN A 62 5.14 3.86 11.38
C GLN A 62 4.17 2.88 12.02
N VAL A 63 4.47 1.58 11.92
CA VAL A 63 3.63 0.49 12.43
C VAL A 63 4.44 -0.43 13.32
N MET A 64 4.04 -0.53 14.58
CA MET A 64 4.78 -1.27 15.63
C MET A 64 4.21 -2.67 15.86
N ALA A 65 2.89 -2.85 15.86
CA ALA A 65 2.22 -4.12 16.14
C ALA A 65 1.69 -4.78 14.87
N SER A 66 1.61 -6.11 14.86
CA SER A 66 1.00 -6.90 13.77
C SER A 66 -0.50 -6.71 13.75
N GLU A 67 -0.96 -5.74 12.97
CA GLU A 67 -2.37 -5.44 12.76
C GLU A 67 -2.62 -5.05 11.30
N VAL A 68 -3.88 -5.17 10.88
CA VAL A 68 -4.35 -4.52 9.66
C VAL A 68 -4.44 -3.02 9.92
N PHE A 69 -3.86 -2.22 9.05
CA PHE A 69 -3.84 -0.76 9.18
C PHE A 69 -4.11 -0.10 7.83
N PHE A 70 -4.37 1.21 7.84
CA PHE A 70 -4.58 1.96 6.62
C PHE A 70 -3.90 3.32 6.66
N VAL A 71 -3.69 3.89 5.47
CA VAL A 71 -3.24 5.26 5.26
C VAL A 71 -4.22 5.95 4.33
N ASP A 72 -4.84 7.03 4.80
CA ASP A 72 -5.70 7.90 3.99
C ASP A 72 -4.86 9.07 3.48
N VAL A 73 -4.77 9.21 2.16
CA VAL A 73 -4.06 10.31 1.50
C VAL A 73 -5.07 11.18 0.76
N PRO A 74 -5.11 12.49 1.02
CA PRO A 74 -5.95 13.42 0.25
C PRO A 74 -5.63 13.34 -1.25
N LEU A 75 -6.67 13.21 -2.06
CA LEU A 75 -6.56 13.32 -3.51
C LEU A 75 -6.75 14.80 -3.88
N THR A 76 -5.64 15.48 -4.19
CA THR A 76 -5.64 16.87 -4.68
C THR A 76 -5.53 16.89 -6.20
N GLY A 77 -6.20 17.85 -6.84
CA GLY A 77 -6.23 18.01 -8.30
C GLY A 77 -7.52 17.53 -8.97
N GLU A 78 -7.57 17.66 -10.30
CA GLU A 78 -8.73 17.28 -11.12
C GLU A 78 -8.90 15.75 -11.20
N PRO A 79 -10.15 15.24 -11.17
CA PRO A 79 -10.44 13.82 -11.24
C PRO A 79 -10.19 13.29 -12.66
N GLY A 80 -9.06 12.62 -12.86
CA GLY A 80 -8.78 11.92 -14.12
C GLY A 80 -7.82 10.75 -13.92
N THR A 81 -6.69 11.01 -13.28
CA THR A 81 -5.68 9.99 -12.99
C THR A 81 -5.04 10.26 -11.63
N ALA A 82 -4.88 9.21 -10.83
CA ALA A 82 -4.09 9.22 -9.62
C ALA A 82 -2.88 8.29 -9.79
N VAL A 83 -1.69 8.80 -9.50
CA VAL A 83 -0.46 8.01 -9.40
C VAL A 83 -0.26 7.67 -7.93
N ILE A 84 -0.18 6.38 -7.63
CA ILE A 84 -0.02 5.85 -6.27
C ILE A 84 1.34 5.16 -6.20
N SER A 85 2.16 5.58 -5.23
CA SER A 85 3.43 4.93 -4.89
C SER A 85 3.46 4.64 -3.40
N VAL A 86 3.79 3.41 -3.04
CA VAL A 86 4.02 2.98 -1.66
C VAL A 86 5.47 2.53 -1.54
N VAL A 87 6.20 3.17 -0.64
CA VAL A 87 7.56 2.77 -0.27
C VAL A 87 7.57 2.30 1.17
N ALA A 88 8.21 1.16 1.43
CA ALA A 88 8.40 0.63 2.77
C ALA A 88 9.88 0.57 3.14
N GLU A 89 10.20 0.95 4.38
CA GLU A 89 11.45 0.60 5.02
C GLU A 89 11.24 -0.65 5.85
N GLY A 90 12.12 -1.63 5.64
CA GLY A 90 11.98 -2.97 6.19
C GLY A 90 11.48 -3.94 5.14
N ALA A 91 12.23 -5.03 4.99
CA ALA A 91 11.84 -6.16 4.18
C ALA A 91 12.35 -7.43 4.86
N PHE A 92 11.76 -8.55 4.49
CA PHE A 92 12.23 -9.87 4.87
C PHE A 92 12.16 -10.78 3.66
N VAL A 93 13.04 -11.77 3.64
CA VAL A 93 13.01 -12.86 2.68
C VAL A 93 12.72 -14.13 3.48
N PRO A 94 11.59 -14.81 3.27
CA PRO A 94 11.21 -15.99 4.07
C PRO A 94 12.30 -17.07 4.11
N LYS A 95 12.98 -17.30 2.98
CA LYS A 95 14.10 -18.25 2.87
C LYS A 95 15.30 -17.88 3.73
N ASP A 96 15.67 -16.60 3.77
CA ASP A 96 16.81 -16.14 4.58
C ASP A 96 16.53 -16.25 6.08
N GLN A 97 15.24 -16.29 6.46
CA GLN A 97 14.77 -16.53 7.82
C GLN A 97 14.54 -18.01 8.14
N GLY A 98 14.81 -18.92 7.18
CA GLY A 98 14.59 -20.36 7.36
C GLY A 98 13.12 -20.76 7.52
N ILE A 99 12.19 -19.92 7.04
CA ILE A 99 10.74 -20.17 7.17
C ILE A 99 10.27 -21.19 6.12
N ASN A 100 10.60 -20.94 4.84
CA ASN A 100 10.27 -21.80 3.70
C ASN A 100 11.18 -21.46 2.49
N ASP A 101 10.91 -22.04 1.31
CA ASP A 101 11.74 -21.84 0.10
C ASP A 101 11.46 -20.52 -0.66
N ASP A 102 10.60 -19.63 -0.15
CA ASP A 102 10.24 -18.38 -0.82
C ASP A 102 11.41 -17.37 -0.79
N THR A 103 11.90 -17.02 -1.98
CA THR A 103 13.04 -16.12 -2.20
C THR A 103 12.64 -14.67 -2.44
N ARG A 104 11.35 -14.32 -2.34
CA ARG A 104 10.89 -12.95 -2.61
C ARG A 104 11.31 -12.00 -1.48
N THR A 105 11.64 -10.77 -1.85
CA THR A 105 11.80 -9.65 -0.90
C THR A 105 10.44 -9.04 -0.61
N LEU A 106 9.94 -9.23 0.62
CA LEU A 106 8.59 -8.89 1.03
C LEU A 106 8.62 -7.84 2.16
N SER A 107 7.67 -6.90 2.17
CA SER A 107 7.59 -5.87 3.22
C SER A 107 6.26 -5.88 3.96
N TYR A 108 5.14 -6.03 3.25
CA TYR A 108 3.79 -6.04 3.81
C TYR A 108 2.85 -6.80 2.88
N MET A 109 1.63 -7.08 3.33
CA MET A 109 0.56 -7.48 2.40
C MET A 109 -0.29 -6.26 2.05
N LEU A 110 -0.49 -6.03 0.75
CA LEU A 110 -1.43 -5.01 0.25
C LEU A 110 -2.82 -5.64 0.19
N ARG A 111 -3.69 -5.25 1.12
CA ARG A 111 -5.02 -5.84 1.28
C ARG A 111 -6.07 -5.17 0.40
N GLY A 112 -5.89 -3.88 0.10
CA GLY A 112 -6.87 -3.13 -0.67
C GLY A 112 -6.47 -1.69 -0.91
N VAL A 113 -7.09 -1.10 -1.92
CA VAL A 113 -7.03 0.34 -2.22
C VAL A 113 -8.46 0.80 -2.45
N GLU A 114 -8.87 1.88 -1.81
CA GLU A 114 -10.25 2.35 -1.84
C GLU A 114 -10.34 3.87 -2.04
N ALA A 115 -11.33 4.31 -2.82
CA ALA A 115 -11.76 5.69 -2.90
C ALA A 115 -12.71 6.04 -1.74
N ARG A 116 -12.45 7.17 -1.07
CA ARG A 116 -13.33 7.76 -0.05
C ARG A 116 -13.92 9.09 -0.50
N PHE A 117 -15.18 9.30 -0.19
CA PHE A 117 -15.95 10.49 -0.56
C PHE A 117 -16.12 11.45 0.63
N ALA A 118 -16.57 12.67 0.38
CA ALA A 118 -16.84 13.63 1.46
C ALA A 118 -17.98 13.13 2.37
N GLY A 119 -17.77 13.15 3.69
CA GLY A 119 -18.79 12.79 4.69
C GLY A 119 -18.77 11.33 5.17
N GLU A 120 -17.79 10.52 4.73
CA GLU A 120 -17.55 9.16 5.23
C GLU A 120 -16.39 9.06 6.23
#